data_AF-A0A7J4KVI2-F1
#
_entry.id   AF-A0A7J4KVI2-F1
#
_cell.length_a   1.000
_cell.length_b   1.000
_cell.length_c   1.000
_cell.angle_alpha   90.00
_cell.angle_beta   90.00
_cell.angle_gamma   90.00
#
_symmetry.space_group_name_H-M   'P 1'
#
loop_
_entity.id
_entity.type
_entity.pdbx_description
1 polymer ?
#
loop_
_entity_poly.entity_id
_entity_poly.type
_entity_poly.pdbx_seq_one_letter_code
_entity_poly.pdbx_strand_id
1 'polypeptide(L)'
;MDIRDSEQRHEMLESLIAVTDFLTPAFSERLKSRLNDKEKLLYEAVEGVTFAEGNWYRPHHNFIVTASMLSLCFWEGLDRNVLMPAAILHDIGYSALKISKYGADWNSRDKRIAHMEAGAVMAADILKGTASMPAEVDGVERVEEIVEIIRTHDNCYIGEPYETDNQLYHRDADRLYVMSFSSFYKDFLNYLDTGKITSVEDYLLGRGLSFYNESKEEMVEESGDHKYIPFTLMTAKRLGDEQF
;
A
#
# COMPACT_ATOMS: atom_id res chain seq x y z
N MET A 1 -27.63 6.27 -14.98
CA MET A 1 -26.92 6.84 -13.83
C MET A 1 -26.01 7.92 -14.38
N ASP A 2 -26.23 9.17 -14.03
CA ASP A 2 -25.34 10.26 -14.43
C ASP A 2 -24.30 10.44 -13.33
N ILE A 3 -23.12 9.87 -13.55
CA ILE A 3 -21.97 9.94 -12.62
C ILE A 3 -21.52 11.38 -12.33
N ARG A 4 -22.02 12.38 -13.07
CA ARG A 4 -21.79 13.81 -12.81
C ARG A 4 -22.76 14.40 -11.79
N ASP A 5 -23.81 13.68 -11.41
CA ASP A 5 -24.71 14.06 -10.32
C ASP A 5 -24.00 13.92 -8.96
N SER A 6 -23.97 15.01 -8.18
CA SER A 6 -23.27 15.04 -6.89
C SER A 6 -23.94 14.20 -5.80
N GLU A 7 -25.26 14.03 -5.85
CA GLU A 7 -26.01 13.23 -4.89
C GLU A 7 -25.71 11.74 -5.10
N GLN A 8 -25.75 11.29 -6.37
CA GLN A 8 -25.38 9.91 -6.73
C GLN A 8 -23.92 9.57 -6.36
N ARG A 9 -22.99 10.54 -6.48
CA ARG A 9 -21.60 10.34 -6.02
C ARG A 9 -21.50 10.17 -4.52
N HIS A 10 -22.26 10.95 -3.74
CA HIS A 10 -22.27 10.85 -2.30
C HIS A 10 -22.86 9.51 -1.83
N GLU A 11 -24.00 9.08 -2.38
CA GLU A 11 -24.61 7.78 -2.07
C GLU A 11 -23.66 6.60 -2.40
N MET A 12 -22.96 6.69 -3.53
CA MET A 12 -21.97 5.68 -3.90
C MET A 12 -20.80 5.64 -2.92
N LEU A 13 -20.29 6.80 -2.49
CA LEU A 13 -19.23 6.88 -1.48
C LEU A 13 -19.67 6.29 -0.14
N GLU A 14 -20.85 6.65 0.36
CA GLU A 14 -21.40 6.09 1.60
C GLU A 14 -21.56 4.56 1.51
N SER A 15 -22.01 4.05 0.36
CA SER A 15 -22.13 2.61 0.12
C SER A 15 -20.76 1.90 0.13
N LEU A 16 -19.73 2.52 -0.45
CA LEU A 16 -18.36 1.98 -0.46
C LEU A 16 -17.74 1.98 0.94
N ILE A 17 -17.96 3.04 1.71
CA ILE A 17 -17.54 3.13 3.11
C ILE A 17 -18.21 2.00 3.90
N ALA A 18 -19.52 1.86 3.81
CA ALA A 18 -20.26 0.81 4.52
C ALA A 18 -19.78 -0.61 4.17
N VAL A 19 -19.52 -0.90 2.89
CA VAL A 19 -18.97 -2.20 2.47
C VAL A 19 -17.55 -2.40 2.99
N THR A 20 -16.72 -1.36 2.94
CA THR A 20 -15.33 -1.43 3.44
C THR A 20 -15.32 -1.68 4.95
N ASP A 21 -16.14 -0.94 5.71
CA ASP A 21 -16.25 -1.09 7.16
C ASP A 21 -16.80 -2.46 7.57
N PHE A 22 -17.71 -3.02 6.77
CA PHE A 22 -18.24 -4.36 6.98
C PHE A 22 -17.18 -5.46 6.76
N LEU A 23 -16.38 -5.36 5.70
CA LEU A 23 -15.43 -6.40 5.31
C LEU A 23 -14.08 -6.31 6.01
N THR A 24 -13.62 -5.10 6.34
CA THR A 24 -12.27 -4.85 6.89
C THR A 24 -11.98 -5.67 8.15
N PRO A 25 -12.89 -5.79 9.15
CA PRO A 25 -12.60 -6.58 10.35
C PRO A 25 -12.32 -8.05 10.03
N ALA A 26 -13.13 -8.69 9.18
CA ALA A 26 -12.95 -10.10 8.83
C ALA A 26 -11.64 -10.34 8.07
N PHE A 27 -11.27 -9.42 7.17
CA PHE A 27 -10.00 -9.47 6.45
C PHE A 27 -8.80 -9.22 7.36
N SER A 28 -8.89 -8.24 8.27
CA SER A 28 -7.86 -7.94 9.26
C SER A 28 -7.58 -9.16 10.14
N GLU A 29 -8.62 -9.81 10.68
CA GLU A 29 -8.46 -11.03 11.48
C GLU A 29 -7.81 -12.18 10.69
N ARG A 30 -8.20 -12.37 9.42
CA ARG A 30 -7.57 -13.37 8.56
C ARG A 30 -6.09 -13.06 8.33
N LEU A 31 -5.72 -11.81 8.08
CA LEU A 31 -4.31 -11.40 7.95
C LEU A 31 -3.55 -11.62 9.25
N LYS A 32 -4.08 -11.16 10.40
CA LYS A 32 -3.45 -11.34 11.72
C LYS A 32 -3.16 -12.80 12.03
N SER A 33 -4.02 -13.74 11.62
CA SER A 33 -3.77 -15.18 11.78
C SER A 33 -2.54 -15.70 11.02
N ARG A 34 -2.04 -14.95 10.03
CA ARG A 34 -0.87 -15.28 9.20
C ARG A 34 0.39 -14.53 9.61
N LEU A 35 0.24 -13.47 10.40
CA LEU A 35 1.33 -12.69 10.94
C LEU A 35 2.02 -13.47 12.07
N ASN A 36 3.32 -13.32 12.21
CA ASN A 36 4.00 -13.76 13.43
C ASN A 36 3.69 -12.77 14.57
N ASP A 37 4.06 -13.12 15.81
CA ASP A 37 3.67 -12.31 16.97
C ASP A 37 4.26 -10.88 16.94
N LYS A 38 5.45 -10.70 16.36
CA LYS A 38 6.07 -9.38 16.21
C LYS A 38 5.29 -8.51 15.22
N GLU A 39 4.93 -9.07 14.07
CA GLU A 39 4.15 -8.39 13.04
C GLU A 39 2.73 -8.06 13.51
N LYS A 40 2.10 -8.93 14.29
CA LYS A 40 0.80 -8.64 14.91
C LYS A 40 0.87 -7.41 15.80
N LEU A 41 1.90 -7.32 16.66
CA LEU A 41 2.09 -6.16 17.53
C LEU A 41 2.29 -4.86 16.74
N LEU A 42 3.10 -4.90 15.67
CA LEU A 42 3.28 -3.73 14.79
C LEU A 42 1.97 -3.36 14.09
N TYR A 43 1.24 -4.35 13.60
CA TYR A 43 -0.02 -4.13 12.89
C TYR A 43 -1.08 -3.54 13.81
N GLU A 44 -1.20 -4.05 15.04
CA GLU A 44 -2.07 -3.50 16.09
C GLU A 44 -1.65 -2.08 16.51
N ALA A 45 -0.35 -1.81 16.59
CA ALA A 45 0.14 -0.46 16.86
C ALA A 45 -0.32 0.53 15.79
N VAL A 46 -0.29 0.14 14.51
CA VAL A 46 -0.77 0.99 13.40
C VAL A 46 -2.29 1.11 13.38
N GLU A 47 -3.04 0.04 13.66
CA GLU A 47 -4.51 0.12 13.82
C GLU A 47 -4.93 1.06 14.95
N GLY A 48 -4.12 1.17 16.01
CA GLY A 48 -4.35 2.08 17.13
C GLY A 48 -4.03 3.55 16.83
N VAL A 49 -3.37 3.84 15.70
CA VAL A 49 -3.05 5.21 15.28
C VAL A 49 -4.27 5.86 14.64
N THR A 50 -4.71 6.99 15.19
CA THR A 50 -5.81 7.76 14.62
C THR A 50 -5.34 8.52 13.39
N PHE A 51 -5.86 8.14 12.23
CA PHE A 51 -5.71 8.94 11.01
C PHE A 51 -6.75 10.08 11.01
N ALA A 52 -6.41 11.21 10.38
CA ALA A 52 -7.34 12.32 10.24
C ALA A 52 -8.64 11.89 9.53
N GLU A 53 -9.76 12.50 9.93
CA GLU A 53 -11.10 12.30 9.34
C GLU A 53 -11.07 12.43 7.80
N GLY A 54 -11.79 11.55 7.10
CA GLY A 54 -11.88 11.52 5.63
C GLY A 54 -10.98 10.50 4.92
N ASN A 55 -10.16 9.76 5.66
CA ASN A 55 -9.27 8.72 5.12
C ASN A 55 -9.86 7.30 5.21
N TRP A 56 -11.14 7.13 4.83
CA TRP A 56 -11.88 5.86 4.95
C TRP A 56 -11.18 4.65 4.33
N TYR A 57 -10.36 4.86 3.30
CA TYR A 57 -9.67 3.79 2.58
C TYR A 57 -8.34 3.36 3.22
N ARG A 58 -7.81 4.10 4.21
CA ARG A 58 -6.49 3.83 4.80
C ARG A 58 -6.41 2.48 5.52
N PRO A 59 -7.37 2.08 6.37
CA PRO A 59 -7.35 0.75 6.97
C PRO A 59 -7.26 -0.35 5.91
N HIS A 60 -8.01 -0.18 4.81
CA HIS A 60 -8.02 -1.12 3.70
C HIS A 60 -6.72 -1.09 2.87
N HIS A 61 -6.11 0.09 2.68
CA HIS A 61 -4.79 0.23 2.05
C HIS A 61 -3.74 -0.49 2.87
N ASN A 62 -3.63 -0.20 4.17
CA ASN A 62 -2.64 -0.83 5.04
C ASN A 62 -2.81 -2.36 5.09
N PHE A 63 -4.05 -2.84 5.15
CA PHE A 63 -4.37 -4.27 5.02
C PHE A 63 -3.86 -4.86 3.69
N ILE A 64 -4.20 -4.24 2.55
CA ILE A 64 -3.81 -4.76 1.23
C ILE A 64 -2.29 -4.76 1.06
N VAL A 65 -1.61 -3.69 1.45
CA VAL A 65 -0.15 -3.60 1.32
C VAL A 65 0.53 -4.66 2.19
N THR A 66 0.07 -4.83 3.43
CA THR A 66 0.60 -5.86 4.33
C THR A 66 0.36 -7.28 3.79
N ALA A 67 -0.85 -7.58 3.30
CA ALA A 67 -1.18 -8.88 2.72
C ALA A 67 -0.39 -9.17 1.42
N SER A 68 -0.17 -8.12 0.62
CA SER A 68 0.62 -8.18 -0.61
C SER A 68 2.08 -8.46 -0.31
N MET A 69 2.65 -7.76 0.68
CA MET A 69 4.03 -7.98 1.10
C MET A 69 4.23 -9.37 1.69
N LEU A 70 3.29 -9.85 2.50
CA LEU A 70 3.33 -11.20 3.05
C LEU A 70 3.37 -12.25 1.93
N SER A 71 2.59 -12.04 0.88
CA SER A 71 2.57 -12.91 -0.29
C SER A 71 3.90 -12.86 -1.05
N LEU A 72 4.46 -11.67 -1.26
CA LEU A 72 5.78 -11.49 -1.89
C LEU A 72 6.89 -12.19 -1.11
N CYS A 73 6.96 -11.99 0.21
CA CYS A 73 7.95 -12.67 1.06
C CYS A 73 7.86 -14.19 0.97
N PHE A 74 6.63 -14.73 0.91
CA PHE A 74 6.42 -16.17 0.78
C PHE A 74 6.84 -16.71 -0.59
N TRP A 75 6.41 -16.08 -1.68
CA TRP A 75 6.61 -16.61 -3.03
C TRP A 75 8.00 -16.35 -3.59
N GLU A 76 8.60 -15.21 -3.26
CA GLU A 76 9.90 -14.78 -3.79
C GLU A 76 11.04 -15.03 -2.78
N GLY A 77 10.74 -15.55 -1.58
CA GLY A 77 11.75 -15.86 -0.57
C GLY A 77 12.44 -14.64 0.03
N LEU A 78 11.77 -13.48 0.06
CA LEU A 78 12.33 -12.21 0.54
C LEU A 78 12.48 -12.18 2.07
N ASP A 79 13.36 -11.30 2.58
CA ASP A 79 13.55 -11.15 4.03
C ASP A 79 12.32 -10.50 4.70
N ARG A 80 11.44 -11.37 5.19
CA ARG A 80 10.23 -11.02 5.93
C ARG A 80 10.52 -10.11 7.13
N ASN A 81 11.69 -10.22 7.77
CA ASN A 81 12.03 -9.42 8.96
C ASN A 81 12.30 -7.95 8.64
N VAL A 82 12.55 -7.61 7.37
CA VAL A 82 12.72 -6.23 6.91
C VAL A 82 11.44 -5.75 6.24
N LEU A 83 10.95 -6.52 5.27
CA LEU A 83 9.88 -6.06 4.41
C LEU A 83 8.50 -6.01 5.07
N MET A 84 8.19 -6.94 5.99
CA MET A 84 6.90 -6.90 6.69
C MET A 84 6.78 -5.71 7.64
N PRO A 85 7.77 -5.42 8.53
CA PRO A 85 7.73 -4.19 9.32
C PRO A 85 7.64 -2.93 8.46
N ALA A 86 8.40 -2.84 7.37
CA ALA A 86 8.34 -1.72 6.45
C ALA A 86 6.94 -1.54 5.87
N ALA A 87 6.34 -2.61 5.32
CA ALA A 87 5.00 -2.57 4.73
C ALA A 87 3.91 -2.18 5.74
N ILE A 88 4.00 -2.66 6.99
CA ILE A 88 3.04 -2.34 8.05
C ILE A 88 3.15 -0.86 8.46
N LEU A 89 4.36 -0.31 8.51
CA LEU A 89 4.63 1.00 9.08
C LEU A 89 4.74 2.14 8.04
N HIS A 90 4.82 1.84 6.73
CA HIS A 90 5.23 2.82 5.71
C HIS A 90 4.42 4.13 5.72
N ASP A 91 3.11 4.02 5.95
CA ASP A 91 2.19 5.15 5.88
C ASP A 91 1.91 5.80 7.25
N ILE A 92 2.57 5.36 8.32
CA ILE A 92 2.29 5.82 9.69
C ILE A 92 2.51 7.33 9.86
N GLY A 93 3.44 7.92 9.09
CA GLY A 93 3.76 9.34 9.14
C GLY A 93 2.58 10.25 8.80
N TYR A 94 1.57 9.75 8.08
CA TYR A 94 0.36 10.53 7.80
C TYR A 94 -0.45 10.88 9.04
N SER A 95 -0.31 10.12 10.13
CA SER A 95 -0.94 10.44 11.41
C SER A 95 -0.37 11.69 12.08
N ALA A 96 0.87 12.05 11.78
CA ALA A 96 1.52 13.26 12.27
C ALA A 96 1.18 14.51 11.43
N LEU A 97 0.55 14.33 10.27
CA LEU A 97 0.22 15.42 9.36
C LEU A 97 -1.20 15.96 9.62
N LYS A 98 -1.34 17.29 9.59
CA LYS A 98 -2.65 17.93 9.49
C LYS A 98 -3.18 17.77 8.07
N ILE A 99 -4.00 16.76 7.86
CA ILE A 99 -4.64 16.49 6.57
C ILE A 99 -5.93 17.31 6.45
N SER A 100 -6.23 17.82 5.25
CA SER A 100 -7.50 18.51 5.00
C SER A 100 -8.68 17.53 5.02
N LYS A 101 -9.91 18.00 5.28
CA LYS A 101 -11.11 17.15 5.31
C LYS A 101 -11.43 16.41 3.99
N TYR A 102 -10.80 16.81 2.89
CA TYR A 102 -10.93 16.18 1.56
C TYR A 102 -9.81 15.18 1.25
N GLY A 103 -9.05 14.77 2.28
CA GLY A 103 -7.90 13.87 2.14
C GLY A 103 -6.58 14.62 2.00
N ALA A 104 -5.49 13.85 1.96
CA ALA A 104 -4.18 14.41 1.68
C ALA A 104 -4.13 14.85 0.22
N ASP A 105 -3.48 15.98 -0.06
CA ASP A 105 -3.13 16.29 -1.43
C ASP A 105 -1.92 15.43 -1.77
N TRP A 106 -2.20 14.20 -2.22
CA TRP A 106 -1.20 13.19 -2.57
C TRP A 106 -0.32 13.63 -3.74
N ASN A 107 -0.64 14.72 -4.44
CA ASN A 107 0.23 15.27 -5.47
C ASN A 107 1.23 16.29 -4.92
N SER A 108 1.09 16.69 -3.65
CA SER A 108 2.02 17.61 -3.02
C SER A 108 3.32 16.89 -2.68
N ARG A 109 4.38 17.24 -3.41
CA ARG A 109 5.75 16.80 -3.13
C ARG A 109 6.12 17.01 -1.66
N ASP A 110 5.82 18.18 -1.11
CA ASP A 110 6.16 18.52 0.28
C ASP A 110 5.43 17.64 1.30
N LYS A 111 4.16 17.31 1.05
CA LYS A 111 3.42 16.36 1.92
C LYS A 111 4.00 14.95 1.82
N ARG A 112 4.48 14.54 0.65
CA ARG A 112 5.14 13.25 0.47
C ARG A 112 6.44 13.18 1.27
N ILE A 113 7.29 14.19 1.15
CA ILE A 113 8.51 14.28 1.97
C ILE A 113 8.15 14.27 3.46
N ALA A 114 7.20 15.11 3.88
CA ALA A 114 6.86 15.27 5.29
C ALA A 114 6.32 13.97 5.94
N HIS A 115 5.48 13.19 5.25
CA HIS A 115 5.01 11.92 5.84
C HIS A 115 6.11 10.86 5.83
N MET A 116 6.97 10.80 4.81
CA MET A 116 8.10 9.86 4.81
C MET A 116 9.07 10.15 5.95
N GLU A 117 9.42 11.43 6.15
CA GLU A 117 10.31 11.86 7.24
C GLU A 117 9.68 11.59 8.62
N ALA A 118 8.42 11.98 8.82
CA ALA A 118 7.70 11.73 10.08
C ALA A 118 7.54 10.22 10.32
N GLY A 119 7.18 9.46 9.30
CA GLY A 119 7.00 8.02 9.35
C GLY A 119 8.29 7.29 9.70
N ALA A 120 9.42 7.69 9.12
CA ALA A 120 10.73 7.14 9.44
C ALA A 120 11.10 7.33 10.92
N VAL A 121 10.83 8.51 11.48
CA VAL A 121 11.07 8.78 12.91
C VAL A 121 10.15 7.93 13.78
N MET A 122 8.84 7.92 13.49
CA MET A 122 7.86 7.14 14.25
C MET A 122 8.15 5.64 14.19
N ALA A 123 8.52 5.12 13.03
CA ALA A 123 8.87 3.73 12.84
C ALA A 123 10.12 3.37 13.67
N ALA A 124 11.15 4.22 13.65
CA ALA A 124 12.34 4.00 14.49
C ALA A 124 11.97 3.94 15.99
N ASP A 125 11.08 4.82 16.45
CA ASP A 125 10.62 4.83 17.84
C ASP A 125 9.78 3.59 18.19
N ILE A 126 8.88 3.16 17.31
CA ILE A 126 8.05 1.96 17.50
C ILE A 126 8.93 0.71 17.52
N LEU A 127 9.88 0.58 16.59
CA LEU A 127 10.79 -0.57 16.50
C LEU A 127 11.75 -0.63 17.70
N LYS A 128 12.14 0.51 18.28
CA LYS A 128 12.93 0.57 19.51
C LYS A 128 12.09 0.32 20.77
N GLY A 129 10.85 0.82 20.80
CA GLY A 129 9.97 0.84 21.97
C GLY A 129 9.13 -0.42 22.16
N THR A 130 8.98 -1.24 21.14
CA THR A 130 8.35 -2.56 21.25
C THR A 130 9.28 -3.50 22.00
N ALA A 131 9.19 -3.47 23.33
CA ALA A 131 9.95 -4.28 24.30
C ALA A 131 9.83 -5.81 24.10
N SER A 132 9.00 -6.23 23.14
CA SER A 132 8.75 -7.61 22.73
C SER A 132 9.40 -7.98 21.40
N MET A 133 10.20 -7.11 20.78
CA MET A 133 11.12 -7.55 19.73
C MET A 133 12.32 -8.21 20.44
N PRO A 134 12.43 -9.56 20.45
CA PRO A 134 13.68 -10.18 20.81
C PRO A 134 14.76 -9.61 19.89
N ALA A 135 15.98 -9.53 20.40
CA ALA A 135 17.19 -9.10 19.70
C ALA A 135 17.38 -9.69 18.29
N GLU A 136 16.62 -10.71 17.92
CA GLU A 136 16.49 -11.35 16.60
C GLU A 136 15.86 -10.51 15.47
N VAL A 137 15.44 -9.25 15.70
CA VAL A 137 15.69 -8.24 14.64
C VAL A 137 17.18 -7.95 14.73
N ASP A 138 17.98 -8.95 14.31
CA ASP A 138 19.41 -9.08 14.56
C ASP A 138 20.19 -8.00 13.82
N GLY A 139 20.28 -6.82 14.43
CA GLY A 139 21.20 -5.75 14.03
C GLY A 139 20.52 -4.41 13.91
N VAL A 140 21.21 -3.38 14.40
CA VAL A 140 20.94 -1.96 14.10
C VAL A 140 20.72 -1.75 12.59
N GLU A 141 21.47 -2.50 11.77
CA GLU A 141 21.41 -2.48 10.30
C GLU A 141 20.01 -2.80 9.75
N ARG A 142 19.26 -3.75 10.33
CA ARG A 142 17.90 -4.08 9.85
C ARG A 142 16.89 -2.99 10.19
N VAL A 143 17.03 -2.35 11.36
CA VAL A 143 16.17 -1.23 11.73
C VAL A 143 16.44 -0.03 10.82
N GLU A 144 17.72 0.25 10.52
CA GLU A 144 18.11 1.28 9.57
C GLU A 144 17.53 1.02 8.19
N GLU A 145 17.59 -0.22 7.71
CA GLU A 145 17.00 -0.60 6.43
C GLU A 145 15.47 -0.42 6.41
N ILE A 146 14.75 -0.88 7.43
CA ILE A 146 13.29 -0.67 7.54
C ILE A 146 12.96 0.82 7.50
N VAL A 147 13.66 1.62 8.31
CA VAL A 147 13.44 3.06 8.39
C VAL A 147 13.75 3.74 7.07
N GLU A 148 14.77 3.29 6.33
CA GLU A 148 15.12 3.83 5.03
C GLU A 148 14.09 3.48 3.96
N ILE A 149 13.53 2.26 3.96
CA ILE A 149 12.41 1.91 3.08
C ILE A 149 11.23 2.85 3.33
N ILE A 150 10.88 3.10 4.61
CA ILE A 150 9.79 4.01 4.97
C ILE A 150 10.09 5.45 4.55
N ARG A 151 11.33 5.91 4.71
CA ARG A 151 11.77 7.26 4.31
C ARG A 151 11.73 7.49 2.80
N THR A 152 11.75 6.44 2.00
CA THR A 152 11.94 6.52 0.55
C THR A 152 10.79 5.92 -0.25
N HIS A 153 9.80 5.28 0.38
CA HIS A 153 8.79 4.49 -0.35
C HIS A 153 8.03 5.29 -1.41
N ASP A 154 7.92 6.62 -1.24
CA ASP A 154 7.25 7.55 -2.13
C ASP A 154 8.18 8.26 -3.14
N ASN A 155 9.47 7.89 -3.19
CA ASN A 155 10.49 8.49 -4.06
C ASN A 155 10.07 8.57 -5.54
N CYS A 156 9.40 7.54 -6.06
CA CYS A 156 8.92 7.54 -7.44
C CYS A 156 7.94 8.68 -7.78
N TYR A 157 7.21 9.20 -6.79
CA TYR A 157 6.26 10.30 -7.01
C TYR A 157 6.93 11.68 -6.91
N ILE A 158 8.15 11.73 -6.39
CA ILE A 158 8.90 12.97 -6.18
C ILE A 158 10.14 13.08 -7.08
N GLY A 159 10.35 12.09 -7.95
CA GLY A 159 11.44 12.07 -8.93
C GLY A 159 12.78 11.61 -8.37
N GLU A 160 12.77 10.95 -7.21
CA GLU A 160 13.98 10.39 -6.58
C GLU A 160 14.10 8.89 -6.92
N PRO A 161 15.33 8.34 -7.01
CA PRO A 161 15.54 6.92 -7.26
C PRO A 161 15.29 6.07 -6.00
N TYR A 162 15.15 4.76 -6.21
CA TYR A 162 15.35 3.76 -5.16
C TYR A 162 16.78 3.20 -5.28
N GLU A 163 17.40 2.91 -4.16
CA GLU A 163 18.78 2.45 -4.03
C GLU A 163 18.89 0.94 -3.77
N THR A 164 17.81 0.28 -3.33
CA THR A 164 17.81 -1.16 -3.00
C THR A 164 16.60 -1.92 -3.57
N ASP A 165 16.78 -3.21 -3.81
CA ASP A 165 15.70 -4.11 -4.25
C ASP A 165 14.55 -4.17 -3.22
N ASN A 166 14.86 -4.08 -1.93
CA ASN A 166 13.83 -4.07 -0.88
C ASN A 166 12.90 -2.85 -0.98
N GLN A 167 13.42 -1.68 -1.35
CA GLN A 167 12.58 -0.51 -1.61
C GLN A 167 11.66 -0.73 -2.84
N LEU A 168 12.15 -1.46 -3.83
CA LEU A 168 11.42 -1.79 -5.06
C LEU A 168 10.31 -2.82 -4.81
N TYR A 169 10.59 -3.88 -4.05
CA TYR A 169 9.58 -4.84 -3.61
C TYR A 169 8.52 -4.19 -2.72
N HIS A 170 8.94 -3.29 -1.83
CA HIS A 170 8.00 -2.49 -1.04
C HIS A 170 7.08 -1.66 -1.93
N ARG A 171 7.65 -0.96 -2.92
CA ARG A 171 6.85 -0.22 -3.90
C ARG A 171 5.85 -1.12 -4.62
N ASP A 172 6.24 -2.32 -5.05
CA ASP A 172 5.30 -3.22 -5.74
C ASP A 172 4.16 -3.68 -4.82
N ALA A 173 4.45 -3.95 -3.54
CA ALA A 173 3.42 -4.24 -2.54
C ALA A 173 2.45 -3.05 -2.33
N ASP A 174 2.97 -1.83 -2.23
CA ASP A 174 2.15 -0.62 -2.10
C ASP A 174 1.29 -0.39 -3.37
N ARG A 175 1.89 -0.59 -4.55
CA ARG A 175 1.19 -0.44 -5.83
C ARG A 175 0.10 -1.46 -6.05
N LEU A 176 0.13 -2.64 -5.42
CA LEU A 176 -0.97 -3.59 -5.51
C LEU A 176 -2.29 -3.01 -4.97
N TYR A 177 -2.25 -2.09 -4.00
CA TYR A 177 -3.45 -1.37 -3.59
C TYR A 177 -4.06 -0.55 -4.72
N VAL A 178 -3.26 0.02 -5.64
CA VAL A 178 -3.76 0.74 -6.82
C VAL A 178 -4.64 -0.17 -7.69
N MET A 179 -4.48 -1.48 -7.63
CA MET A 179 -5.36 -2.38 -8.40
C MET A 179 -6.63 -2.81 -7.65
N SER A 180 -6.79 -2.38 -6.40
CA SER A 180 -7.96 -2.68 -5.60
C SER A 180 -9.18 -1.88 -6.03
N PHE A 181 -10.35 -2.45 -5.76
CA PHE A 181 -11.64 -1.78 -5.97
C PHE A 181 -11.72 -0.47 -5.17
N SER A 182 -11.30 -0.47 -3.90
CA SER A 182 -11.31 0.73 -3.05
C SER A 182 -10.44 1.85 -3.61
N SER A 183 -9.27 1.51 -4.15
CA SER A 183 -8.40 2.49 -4.80
C SER A 183 -8.97 3.00 -6.12
N PHE A 184 -9.59 2.12 -6.92
CA PHE A 184 -10.28 2.52 -8.16
C PHE A 184 -11.34 3.58 -7.87
N TYR A 185 -12.19 3.39 -6.86
CA TYR A 185 -13.23 4.36 -6.55
C TYR A 185 -12.70 5.63 -5.89
N LYS A 186 -11.72 5.51 -4.97
CA LYS A 186 -11.01 6.66 -4.39
C LYS A 186 -10.51 7.60 -5.48
N ASP A 187 -9.80 7.03 -6.46
CA ASP A 187 -9.22 7.78 -7.56
C ASP A 187 -10.30 8.28 -8.52
N PHE A 188 -11.26 7.44 -8.90
CA PHE A 188 -12.35 7.81 -9.80
C PHE A 188 -13.13 9.03 -9.30
N LEU A 189 -13.46 9.08 -8.00
CA LEU A 189 -14.10 10.24 -7.38
C LEU A 189 -13.24 11.50 -7.46
N ASN A 190 -11.95 11.40 -7.09
CA ASN A 190 -11.00 12.53 -7.20
C ASN A 190 -10.81 13.02 -8.64
N TYR A 191 -10.82 12.10 -9.61
CA TYR A 191 -10.60 12.43 -11.01
C TYR A 191 -11.83 13.05 -11.67
N LEU A 192 -13.04 12.67 -11.28
CA LEU A 192 -14.27 13.34 -11.70
C LEU A 192 -14.29 14.80 -11.24
N ASP A 193 -13.86 15.07 -10.00
CA ASP A 193 -13.84 16.42 -9.45
C ASP A 193 -12.75 17.32 -10.10
N THR A 194 -11.69 16.73 -10.64
CA THR A 194 -10.56 17.46 -11.24
C THR A 194 -10.56 17.49 -12.77
N GLY A 195 -11.45 16.74 -13.44
CA GLY A 195 -11.53 16.67 -14.90
C GLY A 195 -10.29 16.06 -15.58
N LYS A 196 -9.46 15.35 -14.83
CA LYS A 196 -8.14 14.84 -15.27
C LYS A 196 -8.20 13.54 -16.09
N ILE A 197 -9.33 12.84 -16.11
CA ILE A 197 -9.49 11.63 -16.94
C ILE A 197 -10.11 12.01 -18.29
N THR A 198 -9.36 11.75 -19.36
CA THR A 198 -9.80 11.90 -20.75
C THR A 198 -10.57 10.67 -21.27
N SER A 199 -10.25 9.47 -20.76
CA SER A 199 -10.95 8.21 -21.08
C SER A 199 -10.77 7.14 -19.98
N VAL A 200 -11.69 6.17 -19.89
CA VAL A 200 -11.59 5.03 -18.96
C VAL A 200 -10.38 4.16 -19.33
N GLU A 201 -10.09 4.03 -20.61
CA GLU A 201 -8.95 3.29 -21.14
C GLU A 201 -7.62 3.88 -20.65
N ASP A 202 -7.42 5.20 -20.78
CA ASP A 202 -6.19 5.87 -20.29
C ASP A 202 -6.01 5.68 -18.79
N TYR A 203 -7.11 5.76 -18.05
CA TYR A 203 -7.12 5.57 -16.61
C TYR A 203 -6.73 4.15 -16.19
N LEU A 204 -7.28 3.13 -16.84
CA LEU A 204 -6.94 1.73 -16.56
C LEU A 204 -5.51 1.40 -17.01
N LEU A 205 -5.08 1.89 -18.17
CA LEU A 205 -3.73 1.69 -18.69
C LEU A 205 -2.67 2.31 -17.77
N GLY A 206 -2.91 3.54 -17.28
CA GLY A 206 -2.02 4.22 -16.35
C GLY A 206 -1.80 3.45 -15.04
N ARG A 207 -2.83 2.77 -14.52
CA ARG A 207 -2.71 1.92 -13.32
C ARG A 207 -1.82 0.70 -13.59
N GLY A 208 -2.02 0.03 -14.73
CA GLY A 208 -1.27 -1.18 -15.10
C GLY A 208 0.23 -0.94 -15.35
N LEU A 209 0.61 0.23 -15.86
CA LEU A 209 2.01 0.56 -16.18
C LEU A 209 2.85 1.01 -14.97
N SER A 210 2.22 1.18 -13.79
CA SER A 210 2.85 1.77 -12.60
C SER A 210 3.70 0.82 -11.75
N PHE A 211 3.62 -0.49 -12.01
CA PHE A 211 4.43 -1.53 -11.36
C PHE A 211 5.90 -1.48 -11.79
N TYR A 212 6.79 -1.84 -10.86
CA TYR A 212 8.23 -1.82 -11.09
C TYR A 212 8.73 -3.08 -11.80
N ASN A 213 8.24 -4.26 -11.40
CA ASN A 213 8.91 -5.54 -11.66
C ASN A 213 9.48 -5.70 -13.09
N GLU A 214 10.73 -6.18 -13.14
CA GLU A 214 11.72 -6.21 -14.24
C GLU A 214 11.28 -6.89 -15.54
N SER A 215 10.04 -7.37 -15.60
CA SER A 215 9.47 -7.92 -16.81
C SER A 215 9.34 -6.88 -17.93
N LYS A 216 9.53 -5.57 -17.71
CA LYS A 216 9.46 -4.58 -18.82
C LYS A 216 10.42 -4.86 -20.00
N GLU A 217 11.57 -5.50 -19.78
CA GLU A 217 12.51 -5.85 -20.86
C GLU A 217 12.32 -7.28 -21.41
N GLU A 218 12.01 -8.29 -20.57
CA GLU A 218 11.58 -9.62 -21.05
C GLU A 218 10.18 -9.62 -21.71
N MET A 219 9.33 -8.63 -21.41
CA MET A 219 7.96 -8.49 -21.94
C MET A 219 7.87 -8.07 -23.40
N VAL A 220 8.97 -7.58 -24.00
CA VAL A 220 8.97 -7.10 -25.39
C VAL A 220 9.52 -8.16 -26.36
N GLU A 221 10.37 -9.10 -25.91
CA GLU A 221 11.00 -10.08 -26.79
C GLU A 221 10.28 -11.45 -26.88
N GLU A 222 9.48 -11.86 -25.89
CA GLU A 222 8.86 -13.21 -25.89
C GLU A 222 7.34 -13.26 -26.15
N SER A 223 6.71 -12.23 -26.71
CA SER A 223 5.27 -12.29 -27.01
C SER A 223 4.96 -12.92 -28.38
N GLY A 224 5.40 -14.17 -28.57
CA GLY A 224 4.80 -15.12 -29.50
C GLY A 224 3.84 -16.02 -28.73
N ASP A 225 2.54 -15.70 -28.76
CA ASP A 225 1.43 -16.57 -28.30
C ASP A 225 1.14 -16.80 -26.79
N HIS A 226 1.78 -16.08 -25.86
CA HIS A 226 1.35 -16.11 -24.45
C HIS A 226 0.65 -14.83 -23.99
N LYS A 227 -0.64 -14.98 -23.65
CA LYS A 227 -1.54 -13.95 -23.13
C LYS A 227 -1.03 -13.42 -21.79
N TYR A 228 -0.91 -12.10 -21.73
CA TYR A 228 -0.78 -11.26 -20.54
C TYR A 228 -1.45 -11.82 -19.29
N ILE A 229 -0.69 -12.02 -18.21
CA ILE A 229 -1.21 -12.17 -16.85
C ILE A 229 -0.41 -11.19 -15.97
N PRO A 230 -0.91 -9.96 -15.74
CA PRO A 230 -0.35 -9.02 -14.77
C PRO A 230 -0.07 -9.69 -13.42
N PHE A 231 0.93 -9.22 -12.68
CA PHE A 231 1.27 -9.72 -11.33
C PHE A 231 0.03 -9.87 -10.43
N THR A 232 -0.92 -8.94 -10.53
CA THR A 232 -2.25 -8.99 -9.89
C THR A 232 -3.08 -10.24 -10.22
N LEU A 233 -3.05 -10.72 -11.47
CA LEU A 233 -3.71 -11.97 -11.86
C LEU A 233 -2.91 -13.20 -11.42
N MET A 234 -1.58 -13.09 -11.26
CA MET A 234 -0.76 -14.15 -10.69
C MET A 234 -1.06 -14.32 -9.20
N THR A 235 -1.21 -13.21 -8.45
CA THR A 235 -1.65 -13.22 -7.05
C THR A 235 -3.11 -13.70 -6.93
N ALA A 236 -4.04 -13.26 -7.78
CA ALA A 236 -5.44 -13.73 -7.73
C ALA A 236 -5.60 -15.21 -8.09
N LYS A 237 -4.83 -15.70 -9.08
CA LYS A 237 -4.83 -17.12 -9.45
C LYS A 237 -4.23 -17.99 -8.35
N ARG A 238 -3.17 -17.53 -7.68
CA ARG A 238 -2.51 -18.27 -6.59
C ARG A 238 -3.29 -18.18 -5.28
N LEU A 239 -3.84 -17.03 -4.90
CA LEU A 239 -4.70 -16.87 -3.70
C LEU A 239 -6.01 -17.69 -3.77
N GLY A 240 -6.41 -18.14 -4.96
CA GLY A 240 -7.54 -19.05 -5.17
C GLY A 240 -7.18 -20.53 -5.00
N ASP A 241 -5.90 -20.89 -4.96
CA ASP A 241 -5.47 -22.26 -4.65
C ASP A 241 -5.55 -22.47 -3.13
N GLU A 242 -6.36 -23.43 -2.69
CA GLU A 242 -6.76 -23.69 -1.29
C GLU A 242 -5.62 -24.04 -0.31
N GLN A 243 -4.35 -23.87 -0.70
CA GLN A 243 -3.18 -24.12 0.15
C GLN A 243 -2.70 -22.89 0.96
N PHE A 244 -3.48 -21.80 0.94
CA PHE A 244 -3.33 -20.72 1.90
C PHE A 244 -4.09 -21.05 3.18
#